data_AF-A0A2D9Y0S0-F1
#
_entry.id   AF-A0A2D9Y0S0-F1
#
_cell.length_a   1.000
_cell.length_b   1.000
_cell.length_c   1.000
_cell.angle_alpha   90.00
_cell.angle_beta   90.00
_cell.angle_gamma   90.00
#
_symmetry.space_group_name_H-M   'P 1'
#
loop_
_entity.id
_entity.type
_entity.pdbx_description
1 polymer ?
#
loop_
_entity_poly.entity_id
_entity_poly.type
_entity_poly.pdbx_seq_one_letter_code
_entity_poly.pdbx_strand_id
1 'polypeptide(L)' 'MILKREIVVIAENNNQDQLYTWIEENRDKLKFVSDDEGCGCCVSIFRIEGEESILATFPEEIL' A
#
# COMPACT_ATOMS: atom_id res chain seq x y z
N MET A 1 -20.05 6.23 -10.32
CA MET A 1 -18.82 5.71 -10.94
C MET A 1 -17.86 5.42 -9.81
N ILE A 2 -17.37 4.19 -9.67
CA ILE A 2 -16.32 3.89 -8.69
C ILE A 2 -15.01 4.36 -9.30
N LEU A 3 -14.39 5.41 -8.72
CA LEU A 3 -13.07 5.84 -9.14
C LEU A 3 -12.03 4.84 -8.61
N LYS A 4 -11.37 4.18 -9.55
CA LYS A 4 -10.23 3.31 -9.27
C LYS A 4 -8.97 4.13 -9.43
N ARG A 5 -8.06 4.01 -8.46
CA ARG A 5 -6.74 4.61 -8.51
C ARG A 5 -5.69 3.54 -8.29
N GLU A 6 -4.49 3.84 -8.76
CA GLU A 6 -3.29 3.06 -8.51
C GLU A 6 -2.30 3.97 -7.79
N ILE A 7 -1.67 3.44 -6.73
CA ILE A 7 -0.57 4.10 -6.03
C ILE A 7 0.63 3.16 -5.96
N VAL A 8 1.82 3.73 -5.98
CA VAL A 8 3.06 3.03 -5.66
C VAL A 8 3.48 3.52 -4.29
N VAL A 9 3.69 2.59 -3.37
CA VAL A 9 4.10 2.87 -2.00
C VAL A 9 5.50 2.32 -1.79
N ILE A 10 6.36 3.12 -1.16
CA ILE A 10 7.71 2.75 -0.79
C ILE A 10 7.81 2.93 0.72
N ALA A 11 8.01 1.86 1.47
CA ALA A 11 8.20 1.92 2.91
C ALA A 11 9.62 1.52 3.29
N GLU A 12 10.27 2.33 4.11
CA GLU A 12 11.63 2.10 4.59
C GLU A 12 11.65 1.76 6.09
N ASN A 13 12.55 0.86 6.48
CA ASN A 13 12.83 0.48 7.88
C ASN A 13 11.53 0.16 8.67
N ASN A 14 11.28 0.88 9.77
CA ASN A 14 10.15 0.64 10.67
C ASN A 14 8.78 0.99 10.05
N ASN A 15 8.74 1.61 8.88
CA ASN A 15 7.48 1.92 8.20
C ASN A 15 6.91 0.71 7.43
N GLN A 16 7.71 -0.35 7.26
CA GLN A 16 7.27 -1.58 6.60
C GLN A 16 6.11 -2.25 7.34
N ASP A 17 6.20 -2.43 8.66
CA ASP A 17 5.13 -3.02 9.47
C ASP A 17 3.81 -2.26 9.33
N GLN A 18 3.86 -0.93 9.29
CA GLN A 18 2.68 -0.10 9.11
C GLN A 18 2.07 -0.27 7.72
N LEU A 19 2.91 -0.38 6.68
CA LEU A 19 2.47 -0.68 5.32
C LEU A 19 1.79 -2.05 5.25
N TYR A 20 2.43 -3.09 5.78
CA TYR A 20 1.86 -4.45 5.80
C TYR A 20 0.53 -4.50 6.55
N THR A 21 0.47 -3.87 7.72
CA THR A 21 -0.76 -3.80 8.53
C THR A 21 -1.88 -3.11 7.75
N TRP A 22 -1.61 -1.96 7.14
CA TRP A 22 -2.62 -1.24 6.37
C TRP A 22 -3.12 -2.04 5.16
N ILE A 23 -2.21 -2.74 4.45
CA ILE A 23 -2.58 -3.62 3.33
C ILE A 23 -3.48 -4.75 3.82
N GLU A 24 -3.15 -5.37 4.96
CA GLU A 24 -3.93 -6.48 5.53
C GLU A 24 -5.33 -6.01 5.96
N GLU A 25 -5.44 -4.91 6.69
CA GLU A 25 -6.71 -4.35 7.16
C GLU A 25 -7.64 -3.92 6.02
N ASN A 26 -7.08 -3.53 4.88
CA ASN A 26 -7.84 -3.09 3.72
C ASN A 26 -7.92 -4.14 2.61
N ARG A 27 -7.36 -5.34 2.79
CA ARG A 27 -7.18 -6.34 1.73
C ARG A 27 -8.46 -6.66 0.97
N ASP A 28 -9.59 -6.81 1.66
CA ASP A 28 -10.90 -7.10 1.06
C ASP A 28 -11.46 -5.96 0.20
N LYS A 29 -10.97 -4.73 0.40
CA LYS A 29 -11.39 -3.52 -0.33
C LYS A 29 -10.40 -3.15 -1.44
N LEU A 30 -9.18 -3.69 -1.38
CA LEU A 30 -8.18 -3.51 -2.41
C LEU A 30 -8.49 -4.43 -3.59
N LYS A 31 -8.36 -3.89 -4.79
CA LYS A 31 -8.60 -4.63 -6.03
C LYS A 31 -7.36 -5.42 -6.47
N PHE A 32 -6.18 -4.86 -6.21
CA PHE A 32 -4.91 -5.49 -6.51
C PHE A 32 -3.83 -4.99 -5.55
N VAL A 33 -2.93 -5.89 -5.18
CA VAL A 33 -1.69 -5.61 -4.46
C VAL A 33 -0.61 -6.46 -5.13
N SER A 34 0.49 -5.83 -5.57
CA SER A 34 1.63 -6.55 -6.13
C SER A 34 2.33 -7.40 -5.06
N ASP A 35 3.29 -8.22 -5.50
CA ASP A 35 4.31 -8.75 -4.59
C ASP A 35 5.22 -7.60 -4.08
N ASP A 36 6.05 -7.88 -3.06
CA ASP A 36 7.03 -6.89 -2.59
C ASP A 36 8.15 -6.77 -3.63
N GLU A 37 8.16 -5.64 -4.37
CA GLU A 37 9.22 -5.33 -5.33
C GLU A 37 10.42 -4.65 -4.67
N GLY A 38 10.44 -4.60 -3.33
CA GLY A 38 11.54 -4.07 -2.54
C GLY A 38 12.81 -4.93 -2.55
N CYS A 39 13.85 -4.41 -1.88
CA CYS A 39 15.12 -5.12 -1.69
C CYS A 39 15.02 -6.19 -0.57
N GLY A 40 13.87 -6.29 0.11
CA GLY A 40 13.57 -7.31 1.12
C GLY A 40 14.29 -7.15 2.46
N CYS A 41 15.18 -6.16 2.59
CA CYS A 41 15.98 -5.94 3.81
C CYS A 41 15.65 -4.63 4.54
N CYS A 42 15.39 -3.55 3.79
CA CYS A 42 15.19 -2.22 4.35
C CYS A 42 14.17 -1.35 3.61
N VAL A 43 13.75 -1.78 2.41
CA VAL A 43 12.79 -1.09 1.57
C VAL A 43 11.82 -2.12 1.04
N SER A 44 10.53 -1.87 1.22
CA SER A 44 9.44 -2.61 0.58
C SER A 44 8.70 -1.71 -0.40
N ILE A 45 8.36 -2.25 -1.56
CA ILE A 45 7.72 -1.50 -2.65
C ILE A 45 6.47 -2.26 -3.09
N PHE A 46 5.32 -1.61 -3.00
CA PHE A 46 4.04 -2.21 -3.38
C PHE A 46 3.30 -1.33 -4.37
N ARG A 47 2.69 -1.97 -5.36
CA ARG A 47 1.73 -1.35 -6.27
C ARG A 47 0.33 -1.76 -5.85
N ILE A 48 -0.47 -0.79 -5.46
CA ILE A 48 -1.79 -1.01 -4.88
C ILE A 48 -2.84 -0.35 -5.77
N GLU A 49 -3.84 -1.14 -6.19
CA GLU A 49 -5.01 -0.65 -6.90
C GLU A 49 -6.25 -0.82 -6.01
N GLY A 50 -7.06 0.24 -5.90
CA GLY A 50 -8.23 0.24 -5.04
C GLY A 50 -9.19 1.39 -5.34
N GLU A 51 -10.26 1.44 -4.56
CA GLU A 51 -11.17 2.59 -4.56
C GLU A 51 -10.44 3.82 -4.02
N GLU A 52 -10.65 4.98 -4.66
CA GLU A 52 -10.02 6.23 -4.27
C GLU A 52 -10.23 6.58 -2.79
N SER A 53 -11.43 6.33 -2.26
CA SER A 53 -11.74 6.59 -0.85
C SER A 53 -10.92 5.74 0.12
N ILE A 54 -10.53 4.52 -0.26
CA ILE A 54 -9.66 3.67 0.55
C ILE A 54 -8.20 4.11 0.40
N LEU A 55 -7.75 4.37 -0.82
CA LEU A 55 -6.39 4.84 -1.07
C LEU A 55 -6.11 6.21 -0.40
N ALA A 56 -7.14 7.06 -0.24
CA ALA A 56 -7.05 8.30 0.51
C ALA A 56 -6.91 8.11 2.04
N THR A 57 -7.13 6.91 2.56
CA THR A 57 -6.84 6.56 3.98
C THR A 57 -5.44 6.02 4.18
N PHE A 58 -4.65 5.91 3.10
CA PHE A 58 -3.27 5.47 3.20
C PHE A 58 -2.47 6.45 4.07
N PRO A 59 -1.73 5.99 5.10
CA PRO A 59 -0.99 6.87 5.98
C PRO A 59 0.12 7.62 5.22
N GLU A 60 -0.05 8.93 5.09
CA GLU A 60 0.91 9.82 4.40
C GLU A 60 2.29 9.84 5.06
N GLU A 61 2.38 9.45 6.34
CA GLU A 61 3.65 9.36 7.09
C GLU A 61 4.60 8.28 6.56
N ILE A 62 4.08 7.33 5.75
CA ILE A 62 4.87 6.27 5.13
C ILE A 62 5.41 6.68 3.75
N LEU A 63 4.82 7.71 3.11
CA LEU A 63 5.16 8.15 1.75
C LEU A 63 6.48 8.96 1.67
#